data_AF-F7DQY6-F1
#
_entry.id   AF-F7DQY6-F1
#
_cell.length_a   1.000
_cell.length_b   1.000
_cell.length_c   1.000
_cell.angle_alpha   90.00
_cell.angle_beta   90.00
_cell.angle_gamma   90.00
#
_symmetry.space_group_name_H-M   'P 1'
#
loop_
_entity.id
_entity.type
_entity.pdbx_description
1 polymer ?
#
loop_
_entity_poly.entity_id
_entity_poly.type
_entity_poly.pdbx_seq_one_letter_code
_entity_poly.pdbx_strand_id
1 'polypeptide(L)'
;MRTFHHPNVLSLIGICLPPMGLPLVLLPYMPHGDLRHFIRSPDRNPTVKDLIGFGLQVARGMEYLAGKKFVHRDLAARNCMLDESFTVKVADFGLARDILEKEYYSVQQHRHARLPVKWMALESLQTHKFTTKSDVWSFGVLLWELMTRGASPYPDIDPFDIMHYLARGRRLPQPEYCPHSLYKVMGQCWVPASTERPSFRDLAGELERISASLRGEHYVNLNGGYVNLELSPLLPPAPSSEDELDQTDDEMEGKTAKIRLRPSLSSPASAPL
;
A
#
# COMPACT_ATOMS: atom_id res chain seq x y z
N MET A 1 -23.66 -8.87 5.72
CA MET A 1 -22.96 -8.96 7.03
C MET A 1 -23.47 -10.09 7.91
N ARG A 2 -24.73 -10.12 8.41
CA ARG A 2 -25.23 -11.21 9.30
C ARG A 2 -25.09 -12.63 8.74
N THR A 3 -25.02 -12.76 7.41
CA THR A 3 -24.86 -14.01 6.65
C THR A 3 -23.40 -14.41 6.37
N PHE A 4 -22.42 -13.65 6.88
CA PHE A 4 -21.01 -13.98 6.71
C PHE A 4 -20.54 -14.95 7.80
N HIS A 5 -20.09 -16.11 7.35
CA HIS A 5 -19.62 -17.21 8.18
C HIS A 5 -18.26 -17.67 7.61
N HIS A 6 -17.18 -17.15 8.18
CA HIS A 6 -15.80 -17.49 7.81
C HIS A 6 -14.87 -17.20 9.01
N PRO A 7 -13.89 -18.06 9.36
CA PRO A 7 -13.02 -17.86 10.52
C PRO A 7 -12.20 -16.56 10.48
N ASN A 8 -11.95 -15.99 9.28
CA ASN A 8 -11.22 -14.74 9.09
C ASN A 8 -12.07 -13.54 8.66
N VAL A 9 -13.39 -13.59 8.88
CA VAL A 9 -14.29 -12.43 8.67
C VAL A 9 -15.05 -12.18 9.98
N LEU A 10 -15.12 -10.93 10.42
CA LEU A 10 -15.85 -10.60 11.63
C LEU A 10 -17.36 -10.72 11.38
N SER A 11 -18.03 -11.55 12.18
CA SER A 11 -19.47 -11.76 12.09
C SER A 11 -20.25 -10.65 12.80
N LEU A 12 -21.42 -10.31 12.27
CA LEU A 12 -22.38 -9.43 12.91
C LEU A 12 -23.28 -10.25 13.84
N ILE A 13 -23.25 -10.00 15.16
CA ILE A 13 -24.15 -10.66 16.12
C ILE A 13 -25.58 -10.15 15.91
N GLY A 14 -25.74 -8.82 15.83
CA GLY A 14 -27.05 -8.20 15.63
C GLY A 14 -26.97 -6.69 15.51
N ILE A 15 -28.12 -6.06 15.30
CA ILE A 15 -28.30 -4.61 15.33
C ILE A 15 -29.40 -4.32 16.35
N CYS A 16 -29.17 -3.36 17.24
CA CYS A 16 -30.18 -2.83 18.14
C CYS A 16 -30.60 -1.43 17.67
N LEU A 17 -31.90 -1.21 17.57
CA LEU A 17 -32.49 0.07 17.18
C LEU A 17 -33.18 0.66 18.42
N PRO A 18 -32.50 1.50 19.22
CA PRO A 18 -33.11 2.10 20.39
C PRO A 18 -34.24 3.07 19.98
N PRO A 19 -35.30 3.26 20.79
CA PRO A 19 -36.39 4.19 20.47
C PRO A 19 -35.95 5.65 20.29
N MET A 20 -34.81 6.01 20.88
CA MET A 20 -34.12 7.29 20.71
C MET A 20 -32.62 7.02 20.58
N GLY A 21 -31.96 7.65 19.60
CA GLY A 21 -30.51 7.53 19.37
C GLY A 21 -30.14 6.88 18.04
N LEU A 22 -28.87 6.52 17.91
CA LEU A 22 -28.32 5.88 16.70
C LEU A 22 -28.46 4.35 16.75
N PRO A 23 -28.56 3.66 15.60
CA PRO A 23 -28.42 2.21 15.51
C PRO A 23 -27.12 1.71 16.16
N LEU A 24 -27.24 0.70 17.02
CA LEU A 24 -26.10 0.05 17.67
C LEU A 24 -25.78 -1.26 16.95
N VAL A 25 -24.50 -1.49 16.64
CA VAL A 25 -24.01 -2.69 15.95
C VAL A 25 -23.35 -3.61 16.99
N LEU A 26 -23.90 -4.81 17.18
CA LEU A 26 -23.40 -5.80 18.14
C LEU A 26 -22.44 -6.78 17.46
N LEU A 27 -21.24 -6.89 18.02
CA LEU A 27 -20.08 -7.53 17.40
C LEU A 27 -19.31 -8.36 18.44
N PRO A 28 -18.64 -9.44 18.04
CA PRO A 28 -17.78 -10.20 18.95
C PRO A 28 -16.63 -9.32 19.46
N TYR A 29 -16.35 -9.39 20.76
CA TYR A 29 -15.23 -8.67 21.36
C TYR A 29 -13.89 -9.24 20.87
N MET A 30 -12.94 -8.35 20.58
CA MET A 30 -11.63 -8.66 20.01
C MET A 30 -10.55 -8.25 21.01
N PRO A 31 -10.11 -9.13 21.93
CA PRO A 31 -9.28 -8.77 23.10
C PRO A 31 -7.88 -8.26 22.74
N HIS A 32 -7.46 -8.39 21.49
CA HIS A 32 -6.16 -7.91 21.01
C HIS A 32 -6.27 -6.68 20.10
N GLY A 33 -7.47 -6.10 19.97
CA GLY A 33 -7.71 -4.88 19.20
C GLY A 33 -7.54 -5.08 17.69
N ASP A 34 -7.20 -4.00 16.99
CA ASP A 34 -6.84 -4.06 15.57
C ASP A 34 -5.36 -4.42 15.35
N LEU A 35 -5.13 -5.02 14.19
CA LEU A 35 -3.85 -5.56 13.76
C LEU A 35 -2.78 -4.47 13.63
N ARG A 36 -3.15 -3.20 13.32
CA ARG A 36 -2.19 -2.09 13.24
C ARG A 36 -1.67 -1.69 14.61
N HIS A 37 -2.53 -1.55 15.64
CA HIS A 37 -2.05 -1.31 17.00
C HIS A 37 -1.29 -2.52 17.55
N PHE A 38 -1.73 -3.74 17.24
CA PHE A 38 -1.06 -4.96 17.65
C PHE A 38 0.39 -5.04 17.16
N ILE A 39 0.63 -4.87 15.85
CA ILE A 39 2.00 -4.94 15.29
C ILE A 39 2.86 -3.73 15.66
N ARG A 40 2.28 -2.62 16.12
CA ARG A 40 3.02 -1.43 16.60
C ARG A 40 3.44 -1.50 18.06
N SER A 41 2.90 -2.43 18.87
CA SER A 41 3.22 -2.53 20.30
C SER A 41 4.71 -2.87 20.51
N PRO A 42 5.47 -2.07 21.28
CA PRO A 42 6.90 -2.32 21.52
C PRO A 42 7.14 -3.57 22.37
N ASP A 43 6.16 -3.95 23.18
CA ASP A 43 6.15 -5.14 24.03
C ASP A 43 5.94 -6.44 23.23
N ARG A 44 5.71 -6.33 21.91
CA ARG A 44 5.52 -7.45 21.00
C ARG A 44 6.65 -7.48 19.98
N ASN A 45 7.17 -8.68 19.74
CA ASN A 45 8.23 -8.97 18.79
C ASN A 45 7.73 -10.01 17.77
N PRO A 46 6.84 -9.65 16.84
CA PRO A 46 6.39 -10.56 15.80
C PRO A 46 7.56 -10.90 14.86
N THR A 47 7.66 -12.15 14.45
CA THR A 47 8.60 -12.58 13.41
C THR A 47 8.06 -12.25 12.02
N VAL A 48 8.92 -12.30 11.00
CA VAL A 48 8.52 -12.20 9.59
C VAL A 48 7.46 -13.26 9.23
N LYS A 49 7.57 -14.46 9.81
CA LYS A 49 6.61 -15.55 9.61
C LYS A 49 5.24 -15.24 10.23
N ASP A 50 5.18 -14.63 11.41
CA ASP A 50 3.91 -14.24 12.05
C ASP A 50 3.18 -13.16 11.23
N LEU A 51 3.92 -12.17 10.73
CA LEU A 51 3.38 -11.11 9.88
C LEU A 51 2.82 -11.66 8.56
N ILE A 52 3.53 -12.58 7.91
CA ILE A 52 3.04 -13.29 6.71
C ILE A 52 1.83 -14.16 7.06
N GLY A 53 1.82 -14.78 8.25
CA GLY A 53 0.67 -15.52 8.79
C GLY A 53 -0.58 -14.64 8.95
N PHE A 54 -0.45 -13.42 9.48
CA PHE A 54 -1.55 -12.46 9.52
C PHE A 54 -2.02 -12.05 8.13
N GLY A 55 -1.09 -11.79 7.19
CA GLY A 55 -1.42 -11.50 5.80
C GLY A 55 -2.19 -12.64 5.10
N LEU A 56 -1.81 -13.89 5.36
CA LEU A 56 -2.48 -15.09 4.84
C LEU A 56 -3.91 -15.21 5.39
N GLN A 57 -4.11 -14.93 6.68
CA GLN A 57 -5.44 -14.92 7.29
C GLN A 57 -6.34 -13.83 6.67
N VAL A 58 -5.81 -12.63 6.44
CA VAL A 58 -6.53 -11.56 5.72
C VAL A 58 -6.86 -11.98 4.29
N ALA A 59 -5.94 -12.60 3.56
CA ALA A 59 -6.17 -13.09 2.20
C ALA A 59 -7.33 -14.09 2.14
N ARG A 60 -7.39 -15.05 3.07
CA ARG A 60 -8.50 -16.02 3.20
C ARG A 60 -9.83 -15.34 3.54
N GLY A 61 -9.82 -14.34 4.43
CA GLY A 61 -10.99 -13.51 4.73
C GLY A 61 -11.52 -12.77 3.49
N MET A 62 -10.62 -12.17 2.71
CA MET A 62 -10.96 -11.45 1.49
C MET A 62 -11.34 -12.36 0.32
N GLU A 63 -10.79 -13.57 0.22
CA GLU A 63 -11.23 -14.61 -0.73
C GLU A 63 -12.70 -14.97 -0.49
N TYR A 64 -13.08 -15.19 0.77
CA TYR A 64 -14.48 -15.44 1.14
C TYR A 64 -15.39 -14.26 0.76
N LEU A 65 -15.01 -13.03 1.10
CA LEU A 65 -15.80 -11.83 0.77
C LEU A 65 -15.95 -11.64 -0.75
N ALA A 66 -14.87 -11.84 -1.51
CA ALA A 66 -14.90 -11.84 -2.97
C ALA A 66 -15.85 -12.90 -3.54
N GLY A 67 -15.83 -14.12 -2.99
CA GLY A 67 -16.77 -15.20 -3.32
C GLY A 67 -18.24 -14.87 -3.00
N LYS A 68 -18.49 -13.96 -2.06
CA LYS A 68 -19.81 -13.39 -1.76
C LYS A 68 -20.14 -12.13 -2.59
N LYS A 69 -19.31 -11.77 -3.58
CA LYS A 69 -19.40 -10.53 -4.37
C LYS A 69 -19.37 -9.25 -3.53
N PHE A 70 -18.77 -9.31 -2.35
CA PHE A 70 -18.62 -8.19 -1.44
C PHE A 70 -17.31 -7.45 -1.71
N VAL A 71 -17.35 -6.12 -1.65
CA VAL A 71 -16.20 -5.23 -1.86
C VAL A 71 -16.01 -4.40 -0.60
N HIS A 72 -14.83 -4.47 0.00
CA HIS A 72 -14.54 -3.89 1.32
C HIS A 72 -14.33 -2.37 1.26
N ARG A 73 -13.70 -1.85 0.19
CA ARG A 73 -13.46 -0.41 -0.08
C ARG A 73 -12.49 0.32 0.87
N ASP A 74 -12.30 -0.18 2.09
CA ASP A 74 -11.39 0.35 3.12
C ASP A 74 -10.58 -0.78 3.78
N LEU A 75 -9.99 -1.68 3.00
CA LEU A 75 -9.12 -2.73 3.53
C LEU A 75 -7.76 -2.13 3.97
N ALA A 76 -7.47 -2.21 5.26
CA ALA A 76 -6.24 -1.72 5.89
C ALA A 76 -5.98 -2.46 7.21
N ALA A 77 -4.74 -2.42 7.74
CA ALA A 77 -4.41 -3.12 8.99
C ALA A 77 -5.23 -2.65 10.20
N ARG A 78 -5.68 -1.37 10.22
CA ARG A 78 -6.61 -0.82 11.23
C ARG A 78 -8.02 -1.45 11.22
N ASN A 79 -8.41 -2.08 10.11
CA ASN A 79 -9.74 -2.67 9.90
C ASN A 79 -9.66 -4.21 9.91
N CYS A 80 -8.58 -4.76 10.46
CA CYS A 80 -8.42 -6.19 10.73
C CYS A 80 -8.29 -6.35 12.25
N MET A 81 -9.15 -7.14 12.87
CA MET A 81 -9.19 -7.34 14.32
C MET A 81 -8.58 -8.68 14.73
N LEU A 82 -8.15 -8.83 15.98
CA LEU A 82 -7.59 -10.09 16.51
C LEU A 82 -8.43 -10.64 17.67
N ASP A 83 -8.83 -11.91 17.54
CA ASP A 83 -9.48 -12.67 18.63
C ASP A 83 -8.46 -13.24 19.64
N GLU A 84 -8.96 -13.91 20.69
CA GLU A 84 -8.17 -14.50 21.77
C GLU A 84 -7.10 -15.50 21.30
N SER A 85 -7.32 -16.16 20.16
CA SER A 85 -6.37 -17.11 19.56
C SER A 85 -5.44 -16.46 18.54
N PHE A 86 -5.35 -15.12 18.52
CA PHE A 86 -4.67 -14.32 17.49
C PHE A 86 -5.19 -14.60 16.06
N THR A 87 -6.46 -15.00 15.91
CA THR A 87 -7.08 -15.17 14.60
C THR A 87 -7.46 -13.80 14.05
N VAL A 88 -6.96 -13.45 12.86
CA VAL A 88 -7.31 -12.19 12.22
C VAL A 88 -8.72 -12.28 11.65
N LYS A 89 -9.56 -11.31 11.97
CA LYS A 89 -10.89 -11.08 11.39
C LYS A 89 -10.85 -9.82 10.55
N VAL A 90 -11.10 -9.92 9.24
CA VAL A 90 -11.40 -8.75 8.41
C VAL A 90 -12.71 -8.13 8.91
N ALA A 91 -12.70 -6.84 9.23
CA ALA A 91 -13.82 -6.14 9.87
C ALA A 91 -14.20 -4.86 9.10
N ASP A 92 -15.48 -4.50 9.15
CA ASP A 92 -16.00 -3.27 8.56
C ASP A 92 -17.00 -2.62 9.51
N PHE A 93 -16.75 -1.36 9.87
CA PHE A 93 -17.62 -0.56 10.73
C PHE A 93 -18.05 0.77 10.09
N GLY A 94 -18.06 0.88 8.75
CA GLY A 94 -18.67 2.07 8.15
C GLY A 94 -18.73 2.23 6.64
N LEU A 95 -18.09 1.39 5.81
CA LEU A 95 -17.88 1.75 4.39
C LEU A 95 -18.21 0.67 3.34
N ALA A 96 -18.34 -0.61 3.69
CA ALA A 96 -18.66 -1.63 2.68
C ALA A 96 -20.16 -1.64 2.34
N ARG A 97 -20.53 -0.72 1.44
CA ARG A 97 -21.88 -0.62 0.86
C ARG A 97 -22.09 -1.65 -0.23
N ASP A 98 -23.36 -1.95 -0.51
CA ASP A 98 -23.74 -2.74 -1.67
C ASP A 98 -23.34 -2.03 -2.98
N ILE A 99 -23.24 -2.77 -4.08
CA ILE A 99 -22.72 -2.31 -5.38
C ILE A 99 -23.73 -1.36 -6.09
N LEU A 100 -24.92 -1.20 -5.54
CA LEU A 100 -26.07 -0.51 -6.15
C LEU A 100 -26.07 1.02 -5.98
N GLU A 101 -25.41 1.60 -4.98
CA GLU A 101 -25.35 3.06 -4.77
C GLU A 101 -24.19 3.70 -5.55
N LYS A 102 -24.47 4.17 -6.77
CA LYS A 102 -23.51 4.89 -7.64
C LYS A 102 -23.17 6.32 -7.18
N GLU A 103 -23.95 6.92 -6.30
CA GLU A 103 -23.96 8.39 -6.13
C GLU A 103 -23.15 8.93 -4.95
N TYR A 104 -22.67 8.08 -4.02
CA TYR A 104 -22.12 8.57 -2.74
C TYR A 104 -20.68 9.10 -2.78
N TYR A 105 -20.03 9.13 -3.95
CA TYR A 105 -18.59 9.44 -4.06
C TYR A 105 -18.26 10.46 -5.17
N SER A 106 -19.02 11.55 -5.26
CA SER A 106 -18.59 12.72 -6.05
C SER A 106 -17.70 13.65 -5.20
N VAL A 107 -16.41 13.77 -5.56
CA VAL A 107 -15.44 14.64 -4.86
C VAL A 107 -15.88 16.10 -4.85
N GLN A 108 -16.66 16.51 -5.86
CA GLN A 108 -17.12 17.89 -6.02
C GLN A 108 -18.27 18.29 -5.07
N GLN A 109 -19.07 17.34 -4.56
CA GLN A 109 -20.20 17.68 -3.65
C GLN A 109 -19.97 17.23 -2.20
N HIS A 110 -18.98 16.37 -1.92
CA HIS A 110 -18.74 15.85 -0.57
C HIS A 110 -17.32 16.14 -0.05
N ARG A 111 -17.04 17.43 0.24
CA ARG A 111 -15.84 17.91 0.97
C ARG A 111 -15.62 17.28 2.36
N HIS A 112 -16.50 16.39 2.82
CA HIS A 112 -16.48 15.76 4.14
C HIS A 112 -16.33 14.23 4.13
N ALA A 113 -16.35 13.58 2.96
CA ALA A 113 -16.10 12.14 2.85
C ALA A 113 -14.59 11.83 2.98
N ARG A 114 -14.13 11.51 4.20
CA ARG A 114 -12.74 11.15 4.50
C ARG A 114 -12.38 9.77 3.91
N LEU A 115 -12.06 9.73 2.62
CA LEU A 115 -11.63 8.51 1.92
C LEU A 115 -10.21 8.07 2.35
N PRO A 116 -9.93 6.75 2.38
CA PRO A 116 -8.64 6.19 2.77
C PRO A 116 -7.62 6.24 1.62
N VAL A 117 -7.40 7.42 1.02
CA VAL A 117 -6.74 7.60 -0.29
C VAL A 117 -5.37 6.91 -0.44
N LYS A 118 -4.60 6.78 0.65
CA LYS A 118 -3.29 6.09 0.67
C LYS A 118 -3.36 4.56 0.53
N TRP A 119 -4.55 3.96 0.65
CA TRP A 119 -4.83 2.54 0.40
C TRP A 119 -5.59 2.32 -0.92
N MET A 120 -6.14 3.36 -1.55
CA MET A 120 -7.00 3.22 -2.72
C MET A 120 -6.20 2.89 -3.99
N ALA A 121 -6.82 2.08 -4.85
CA ALA A 121 -6.30 1.81 -6.19
C ALA A 121 -6.38 3.04 -7.10
N LEU A 122 -5.48 3.12 -8.10
CA LEU A 122 -5.40 4.27 -9.00
C LEU A 122 -6.72 4.55 -9.74
N GLU A 123 -7.41 3.52 -10.21
CA GLU A 123 -8.71 3.65 -10.86
C GLU A 123 -9.83 4.09 -9.89
N SER A 124 -9.73 3.73 -8.60
CA SER A 124 -10.67 4.14 -7.56
C SER A 124 -10.44 5.58 -7.11
N LEU A 125 -9.19 6.07 -7.17
CA LEU A 125 -8.86 7.49 -6.96
C LEU A 125 -9.41 8.37 -8.09
N GLN A 126 -9.41 7.87 -9.33
CA GLN A 126 -9.90 8.60 -10.51
C GLN A 126 -11.42 8.56 -10.70
N THR A 127 -12.06 7.42 -10.41
CA THR A 127 -13.46 7.16 -10.81
C THR A 127 -14.40 6.86 -9.65
N HIS A 128 -13.88 6.72 -8.44
CA HIS A 128 -14.60 6.28 -7.23
C HIS A 128 -15.36 4.95 -7.38
N LYS A 129 -14.99 4.15 -8.37
CA LYS A 129 -15.46 2.77 -8.53
C LYS A 129 -14.57 1.85 -7.70
N PHE A 130 -15.21 1.02 -6.89
CA PHE A 130 -14.56 0.02 -6.06
C PHE A 130 -14.94 -1.37 -6.57
N THR A 131 -13.98 -2.28 -6.59
CA THR A 131 -14.15 -3.68 -7.04
C THR A 131 -13.28 -4.58 -6.17
N THR A 132 -13.46 -5.90 -6.25
CA THR A 132 -12.53 -6.86 -5.64
C THR A 132 -11.07 -6.61 -6.08
N LYS A 133 -10.84 -6.09 -7.30
CA LYS A 133 -9.49 -5.76 -7.80
C LYS A 133 -8.93 -4.45 -7.23
N SER A 134 -9.78 -3.52 -6.76
CA SER A 134 -9.30 -2.40 -5.95
C SER A 134 -9.00 -2.83 -4.51
N ASP A 135 -9.76 -3.77 -3.95
CA ASP A 135 -9.42 -4.35 -2.63
C ASP A 135 -8.09 -5.13 -2.68
N VAL A 136 -7.76 -5.79 -3.80
CA VAL A 136 -6.43 -6.42 -4.01
C VAL A 136 -5.29 -5.41 -3.94
N TRP A 137 -5.47 -4.19 -4.47
CA TRP A 137 -4.48 -3.12 -4.33
C TRP A 137 -4.31 -2.72 -2.86
N SER A 138 -5.42 -2.50 -2.15
CA SER A 138 -5.45 -2.18 -0.72
C SER A 138 -4.79 -3.28 0.12
N PHE A 139 -4.98 -4.55 -0.26
CA PHE A 139 -4.30 -5.70 0.35
C PHE A 139 -2.78 -5.65 0.16
N GLY A 140 -2.28 -5.24 -1.01
CA GLY A 140 -0.85 -4.98 -1.21
C GLY A 140 -0.31 -3.93 -0.23
N VAL A 141 -1.06 -2.84 0.00
CA VAL A 141 -0.70 -1.81 1.00
C VAL A 141 -0.75 -2.37 2.42
N LEU A 142 -1.73 -3.21 2.75
CA LEU A 142 -1.83 -3.91 4.04
C LEU A 142 -0.63 -4.84 4.28
N LEU A 143 -0.17 -5.59 3.28
CA LEU A 143 1.04 -6.42 3.41
C LEU A 143 2.28 -5.56 3.69
N TRP A 144 2.35 -4.37 3.08
CA TRP A 144 3.41 -3.40 3.38
C TRP A 144 3.29 -2.83 4.81
N GLU A 145 2.08 -2.52 5.30
CA GLU A 145 1.85 -2.15 6.71
C GLU A 145 2.35 -3.25 7.65
N LEU A 146 2.05 -4.52 7.37
CA LEU A 146 2.53 -5.65 8.18
C LEU A 146 4.06 -5.69 8.22
N MET A 147 4.71 -5.68 7.06
CA MET A 147 6.17 -5.78 6.96
C MET A 147 6.94 -4.55 7.44
N THR A 148 6.26 -3.44 7.71
CA THR A 148 6.81 -2.22 8.32
C THR A 148 6.34 -1.99 9.76
N ARG A 149 5.74 -3.01 10.40
CA ARG A 149 5.16 -2.92 11.75
C ARG A 149 4.19 -1.75 11.93
N GLY A 150 3.39 -1.44 10.91
CA GLY A 150 2.32 -0.45 10.95
C GLY A 150 2.80 0.99 10.72
N ALA A 151 3.86 1.19 9.93
CA ALA A 151 4.21 2.50 9.39
C ALA A 151 3.06 3.11 8.58
N SER A 152 3.07 4.43 8.40
CA SER A 152 2.09 5.09 7.52
C SER A 152 2.53 4.90 6.07
N PRO A 153 1.67 4.37 5.16
CA PRO A 153 2.00 4.30 3.74
C PRO A 153 2.27 5.71 3.17
N TYR A 154 3.26 5.83 2.30
CA TYR A 154 3.63 7.10 1.63
C TYR A 154 3.72 8.29 2.61
N PRO A 155 4.53 8.24 3.68
CA PRO A 155 4.42 9.19 4.79
C PRO A 155 4.68 10.63 4.35
N ASP A 156 5.67 10.84 3.48
CA ASP A 156 6.10 12.15 2.97
C ASP A 156 5.26 12.68 1.80
N ILE A 157 4.23 11.93 1.38
CA ILE A 157 3.33 12.31 0.28
C ILE A 157 2.02 12.82 0.87
N ASP A 158 1.62 14.02 0.46
CA ASP A 158 0.34 14.59 0.84
C ASP A 158 -0.82 13.73 0.29
N PRO A 159 -1.90 13.50 1.06
CA PRO A 159 -3.09 12.78 0.58
C PRO A 159 -3.68 13.27 -0.75
N PHE A 160 -3.55 14.55 -1.09
CA PHE A 160 -4.03 15.11 -2.36
C PHE A 160 -3.11 14.75 -3.55
N ASP A 161 -1.81 14.56 -3.33
CA ASP A 161 -0.82 14.26 -4.38
C ASP A 161 -0.69 12.77 -4.72
N ILE A 162 -1.29 11.89 -3.91
CA ILE A 162 -1.12 10.43 -4.04
C ILE A 162 -1.48 9.90 -5.43
N MET A 163 -2.51 10.45 -6.08
CA MET A 163 -2.91 10.04 -7.44
C MET A 163 -1.81 10.37 -8.46
N HIS A 164 -1.22 11.58 -8.40
CA HIS A 164 -0.16 11.99 -9.31
C HIS A 164 1.14 11.18 -9.05
N TYR A 165 1.46 10.94 -7.77
CA TYR A 165 2.59 10.10 -7.38
C TYR A 165 2.48 8.68 -7.97
N LEU A 166 1.32 8.05 -7.83
CA LEU A 166 1.06 6.69 -8.34
C LEU A 166 0.98 6.62 -9.87
N ALA A 167 0.45 7.66 -10.53
CA ALA A 167 0.39 7.76 -11.99
C ALA A 167 1.78 7.80 -12.64
N ARG A 168 2.79 8.36 -11.95
CA ARG A 168 4.21 8.33 -12.37
C ARG A 168 4.91 6.97 -12.14
N GLY A 169 4.14 5.88 -12.00
CA GLY A 169 4.67 4.53 -11.77
C GLY A 169 5.28 4.27 -10.39
N ARG A 170 5.37 5.27 -9.51
CA ARG A 170 5.98 5.14 -8.17
C ARG A 170 5.12 4.28 -7.25
N ARG A 171 5.75 3.52 -6.35
CA ARG A 171 5.12 2.59 -5.39
C ARG A 171 5.84 2.68 -4.04
N LEU A 172 5.30 2.00 -3.02
CA LEU A 172 5.98 1.84 -1.73
C LEU A 172 7.28 1.02 -1.90
N PRO A 173 8.38 1.37 -1.22
CA PRO A 173 9.64 0.63 -1.29
C PRO A 173 9.54 -0.73 -0.58
N GLN A 174 10.45 -1.65 -0.90
CA GLN A 174 10.59 -2.94 -0.21
C GLN A 174 11.09 -2.71 1.23
N PRO A 175 10.38 -3.17 2.28
CA PRO A 175 10.89 -3.12 3.66
C PRO A 175 12.08 -4.08 3.88
N GLU A 176 13.01 -3.73 4.77
CA GLU A 176 14.27 -4.48 5.06
C GLU A 176 14.08 -6.00 5.13
N TYR A 177 13.21 -6.44 6.04
CA TYR A 177 12.99 -7.85 6.35
C TYR A 177 11.83 -8.45 5.55
N CYS A 178 11.34 -7.75 4.52
CA CYS A 178 10.38 -8.29 3.58
C CYS A 178 11.09 -9.23 2.60
N PRO A 179 10.75 -10.53 2.56
CA PRO A 179 11.28 -11.43 1.55
C PRO A 179 10.96 -10.91 0.15
N HIS A 180 11.91 -10.96 -0.78
CA HIS A 180 11.71 -10.44 -2.13
C HIS A 180 10.54 -11.12 -2.86
N SER A 181 10.26 -12.39 -2.56
CA SER A 181 9.06 -13.12 -3.01
C SER A 181 7.75 -12.45 -2.57
N LEU A 182 7.67 -11.98 -1.32
CA LEU A 182 6.50 -11.27 -0.81
C LEU A 182 6.39 -9.86 -1.42
N TYR A 183 7.51 -9.16 -1.60
CA TYR A 183 7.49 -7.85 -2.26
C TYR A 183 7.06 -7.95 -3.73
N LYS A 184 7.43 -9.03 -4.43
CA LYS A 184 6.91 -9.33 -5.77
C LYS A 184 5.38 -9.50 -5.77
N VAL A 185 4.81 -10.13 -4.74
CA VAL A 185 3.34 -10.22 -4.56
C VAL A 185 2.73 -8.84 -4.33
N MET A 186 3.34 -7.97 -3.50
CA MET A 186 2.89 -6.58 -3.35
C MET A 186 2.89 -5.83 -4.70
N GLY A 187 3.96 -5.98 -5.49
CA GLY A 187 4.06 -5.41 -6.83
C GLY A 187 2.94 -5.87 -7.79
N GLN A 188 2.59 -7.16 -7.75
CA GLN A 188 1.46 -7.72 -8.51
C GLN A 188 0.10 -7.14 -8.08
N CYS A 189 -0.08 -6.81 -6.79
CA CYS A 189 -1.27 -6.11 -6.31
C CYS A 189 -1.37 -4.66 -6.84
N TRP A 190 -0.25 -4.02 -7.18
CA TRP A 190 -0.19 -2.61 -7.59
C TRP A 190 0.01 -2.38 -9.10
N VAL A 191 -0.23 -3.40 -9.92
CA VAL A 191 -0.27 -3.29 -11.39
C VAL A 191 -1.38 -2.30 -11.80
N PRO A 192 -1.12 -1.35 -12.72
CA PRO A 192 -2.12 -0.37 -13.15
C PRO A 192 -3.39 -1.04 -13.72
N ALA A 193 -3.23 -2.03 -14.61
CA ALA A 193 -4.33 -2.81 -15.16
C ALA A 193 -4.97 -3.69 -14.08
N SER A 194 -6.18 -3.32 -13.63
CA SER A 194 -6.88 -4.02 -12.54
C SER A 194 -7.23 -5.48 -12.85
N THR A 195 -7.33 -5.82 -14.14
CA THR A 195 -7.55 -7.19 -14.63
C THR A 195 -6.35 -8.11 -14.46
N GLU A 196 -5.12 -7.57 -14.47
CA GLU A 196 -3.86 -8.32 -14.37
C GLU A 196 -3.45 -8.62 -12.93
N ARG A 197 -4.00 -7.88 -11.96
CA ARG A 197 -3.80 -8.15 -10.53
C ARG A 197 -4.30 -9.57 -10.20
N PRO A 198 -3.69 -10.30 -9.24
CA PRO A 198 -4.12 -11.65 -8.87
C PRO A 198 -5.54 -11.69 -8.26
N SER A 199 -6.11 -12.88 -8.06
CA SER A 199 -7.28 -13.07 -7.18
C SER A 199 -6.85 -13.29 -5.73
N PHE A 200 -7.76 -13.11 -4.77
CA PHE A 200 -7.47 -13.40 -3.36
C PHE A 200 -7.14 -14.88 -3.11
N ARG A 201 -7.64 -15.80 -3.94
CA ARG A 201 -7.28 -17.21 -3.91
C ARG A 201 -5.81 -17.43 -4.29
N ASP A 202 -5.37 -16.78 -5.37
CA ASP A 202 -3.97 -16.87 -5.82
C ASP A 202 -3.03 -16.26 -4.77
N LEU A 203 -3.43 -15.12 -4.19
CA LEU A 203 -2.70 -14.46 -3.10
C LEU A 203 -2.60 -15.34 -1.85
N ALA A 204 -3.69 -16.00 -1.43
CA ALA A 204 -3.65 -16.91 -0.29
C ALA A 204 -2.72 -18.11 -0.55
N GLY A 205 -2.80 -18.72 -1.73
CA GLY A 205 -1.91 -19.82 -2.12
C GLY A 205 -0.43 -19.42 -2.17
N GLU A 206 -0.12 -18.23 -2.71
CA GLU A 206 1.26 -17.75 -2.81
C GLU A 206 1.83 -17.32 -1.45
N LEU A 207 1.03 -16.72 -0.56
CA LEU A 207 1.44 -16.43 0.82
C LEU A 207 1.67 -17.71 1.64
N GLU A 208 0.83 -18.73 1.45
CA GLU A 208 1.02 -20.05 2.08
C GLU A 208 2.31 -20.72 1.58
N ARG A 209 2.58 -20.69 0.28
CA ARG A 209 3.82 -21.18 -0.33
C ARG A 209 5.06 -20.42 0.18
N ILE A 210 4.99 -19.09 0.27
CA ILE A 210 6.06 -18.26 0.84
C ILE A 210 6.29 -18.64 2.30
N SER A 211 5.25 -18.67 3.14
CA SER A 211 5.34 -19.00 4.57
C SER A 211 5.94 -20.39 4.82
N ALA A 212 5.57 -21.38 4.01
CA ALA A 212 6.15 -22.73 4.05
C ALA A 212 7.62 -22.79 3.61
N SER A 213 8.08 -21.86 2.78
CA SER A 213 9.47 -21.78 2.32
C SER A 213 10.44 -21.12 3.32
N LEU A 214 9.91 -20.38 4.31
CA LEU A 214 10.71 -19.66 5.29
C LEU A 214 11.46 -20.62 6.25
N ARG A 215 12.78 -20.47 6.33
CA ARG A 215 13.67 -21.20 7.25
C ARG A 215 14.41 -20.24 8.19
N GLY A 216 14.90 -20.76 9.32
CA GLY A 216 15.92 -20.15 10.20
C GLY A 216 15.85 -18.63 10.41
N GLU A 217 16.52 -17.89 9.54
CA GLU A 217 16.69 -16.42 9.57
C GLU A 217 15.37 -15.64 9.55
N HIS A 218 14.26 -16.22 9.09
CA HIS A 218 12.95 -15.55 9.09
C HIS A 218 12.19 -15.61 10.43
N TYR A 219 12.77 -16.23 11.46
CA TYR A 219 12.30 -16.15 12.85
C TYR A 219 12.93 -14.99 13.64
N VAL A 220 13.60 -14.05 12.97
CA VAL A 220 14.10 -12.82 13.61
C VAL A 220 12.94 -12.01 14.17
N ASN A 221 13.06 -11.71 15.47
CA ASN A 221 12.20 -10.78 16.20
C ASN A 221 12.40 -9.37 15.66
N LEU A 222 11.38 -8.78 15.05
CA LEU A 222 11.41 -7.39 14.64
C LEU A 222 11.22 -6.51 15.87
N ASN A 223 12.19 -5.64 16.21
CA ASN A 223 12.10 -4.77 17.39
C ASN A 223 11.03 -3.67 17.26
N GLY A 224 10.52 -3.18 18.39
CA GLY A 224 9.44 -2.16 18.44
C GLY A 224 9.76 -0.81 17.78
N GLY A 225 11.04 -0.47 17.62
CA GLY A 225 11.50 0.73 16.90
C GLY A 225 11.68 0.54 15.39
N TYR A 226 11.38 -0.64 14.84
CA TYR A 226 11.60 -0.93 13.42
C TYR A 226 10.58 -0.21 12.52
N VAL A 227 11.06 0.81 11.81
CA VAL A 227 10.40 1.42 10.65
C VAL A 227 11.47 1.60 9.58
N ASN A 228 11.65 0.61 8.70
CA ASN A 228 12.55 0.82 7.55
C ASN A 228 11.85 1.65 6.47
N LEU A 229 12.23 2.93 6.47
CA LEU A 229 12.12 3.86 5.36
C LEU A 229 13.48 4.54 5.19
N GLU A 230 14.51 3.78 4.80
CA GLU A 230 15.67 4.41 4.18
C GLU A 230 15.20 5.16 2.93
N LEU A 231 15.28 6.49 2.96
CA LEU A 231 15.03 7.31 1.78
C LEU A 231 16.12 7.02 0.75
N SER A 232 15.80 6.18 -0.25
CA SER A 232 16.54 6.20 -1.50
C SER A 232 16.54 7.64 -2.03
N PRO A 233 17.72 8.26 -2.26
CA PRO A 233 17.77 9.58 -2.86
C PRO A 233 17.06 9.52 -4.23
N LEU A 234 16.28 10.56 -4.51
CA LEU A 234 15.40 10.65 -5.67
C LEU A 234 16.15 10.25 -6.96
N LEU A 235 15.88 9.03 -7.46
CA LEU A 235 16.32 8.65 -8.80
C LEU A 235 15.74 9.68 -9.79
N PRO A 236 16.58 10.36 -10.59
CA PRO A 236 16.09 11.27 -11.61
C PRO A 236 15.19 10.48 -12.58
N PRO A 237 14.16 11.14 -13.15
CA PRO A 237 13.32 10.47 -14.14
C PRO A 237 14.19 9.99 -15.30
N ALA A 238 13.92 8.79 -15.81
CA ALA A 238 14.54 8.30 -17.03
C ALA A 238 14.29 9.32 -18.16
N PRO A 239 15.26 9.58 -19.04
CA PRO A 239 15.05 10.45 -20.19
C PRO A 239 13.94 9.88 -21.06
N SER A 240 12.98 10.73 -21.43
CA SER A 240 11.96 10.42 -22.42
C SER A 240 12.62 10.19 -23.78
N SER A 241 12.26 9.10 -24.46
CA SER A 241 12.81 8.71 -25.76
C SER A 241 12.19 9.50 -26.92
N GLU A 242 12.08 10.84 -26.78
CA GLU A 242 11.40 11.72 -27.73
C GLU A 242 12.26 12.91 -28.22
N ASP A 243 13.49 13.08 -27.73
CA ASP A 243 14.42 14.16 -28.11
C ASP A 243 15.50 13.74 -29.15
N GLU A 244 15.37 12.58 -29.80
CA GLU A 244 16.21 12.18 -30.95
C GLU A 244 15.36 11.98 -32.21
N LEU A 245 14.84 13.07 -32.81
CA LEU A 245 14.32 13.08 -34.19
C LEU A 245 13.97 14.50 -34.71
N ASP A 246 14.89 15.48 -34.66
CA ASP A 246 14.92 16.50 -35.73
C ASP A 246 16.23 17.32 -35.78
N GLN A 247 16.99 17.16 -36.88
CA GLN A 247 17.87 18.15 -37.55
C GLN A 247 18.84 17.44 -38.49
N THR A 248 18.42 17.27 -39.75
CA THR A 248 19.33 17.14 -40.90
C THR A 248 19.07 18.30 -41.84
N ASP A 249 20.12 19.07 -42.10
CA ASP A 249 20.36 19.95 -43.24
C ASP A 249 19.31 21.03 -43.58
N ASP A 250 19.68 22.32 -43.47
CA ASP A 250 20.20 22.98 -44.68
C ASP A 250 20.98 24.30 -44.42
N GLU A 251 21.74 24.69 -45.46
CA GLU A 251 22.32 25.98 -45.83
C GLU A 251 23.51 26.63 -45.05
N MET A 252 24.55 26.94 -45.84
CA MET A 252 25.69 27.79 -45.48
C MET A 252 25.38 29.28 -45.70
N GLU A 253 25.89 30.17 -44.84
CA GLU A 253 26.69 31.32 -45.33
C GLU A 253 27.60 31.95 -44.26
N GLY A 254 28.81 32.34 -44.67
CA GLY A 254 29.93 32.57 -43.76
C GLY A 254 30.06 33.93 -43.06
N LYS A 255 31.05 34.01 -42.13
CA LYS A 255 32.17 34.98 -42.14
C LYS A 255 33.11 34.88 -40.93
N THR A 256 34.41 34.71 -41.24
CA THR A 256 35.59 35.28 -40.55
C THR A 256 35.81 35.09 -39.03
N ALA A 257 36.67 34.12 -38.73
CA ALA A 257 37.80 34.15 -37.77
C ALA A 257 37.90 35.25 -36.69
N LYS A 258 38.13 34.80 -35.44
CA LYS A 258 39.14 35.38 -34.53
C LYS A 258 39.62 34.37 -33.48
N ILE A 259 40.82 33.84 -33.69
CA ILE A 259 41.57 33.09 -32.67
C ILE A 259 42.20 34.10 -31.71
N ARG A 260 42.14 33.86 -30.39
CA ARG A 260 43.04 34.51 -29.44
C ARG A 260 43.50 33.53 -28.36
N LEU A 261 44.82 33.37 -28.26
CA LEU A 261 45.50 32.38 -27.43
C LEU A 261 45.59 32.82 -25.95
N ARG A 262 45.70 31.83 -25.05
CA ARG A 262 46.08 32.02 -23.64
C ARG A 262 47.56 32.45 -23.53
N PRO A 263 47.95 33.14 -22.43
CA PRO A 263 49.32 33.16 -21.93
C PRO A 263 49.54 32.30 -20.66
N SER A 264 50.78 31.82 -20.56
CA SER A 264 51.50 31.26 -19.40
C SER A 264 52.23 32.37 -18.59
N LEU A 265 52.83 32.18 -17.40
CA LEU A 265 53.03 31.03 -16.50
C LEU A 265 53.18 31.54 -15.03
N SER A 266 52.83 30.73 -14.03
CA SER A 266 53.73 30.21 -12.95
C SER A 266 53.79 30.96 -11.60
N SER A 267 53.66 30.16 -10.53
CA SER A 267 53.97 30.41 -9.09
C SER A 267 55.47 30.76 -8.84
N PRO A 268 56.00 30.99 -7.59
CA PRO A 268 55.46 30.65 -6.25
C PRO A 268 55.77 31.62 -5.06
N ALA A 269 55.31 31.28 -3.85
CA ALA A 269 56.13 31.02 -2.64
C ALA A 269 55.53 31.46 -1.26
N SER A 270 55.53 30.49 -0.32
CA SER A 270 55.78 30.58 1.14
C SER A 270 54.98 31.50 2.11
N ALA A 271 54.48 30.84 3.18
CA ALA A 271 54.16 31.38 4.53
C ALA A 271 55.45 31.62 5.36
N PRO A 272 55.49 31.89 6.69
CA PRO A 272 54.39 31.99 7.69
C PRO A 272 54.47 33.14 8.72
N LEU A 273 53.37 33.35 9.47
CA LEU A 273 53.29 33.33 10.95
C LEU A 273 51.84 33.54 11.41
#